data_AF-A0A7W0CEM2-F1
#
_entry.id   AF-A0A7W0CEM2-F1
#
_cell.length_a   1.000
_cell.length_b   1.000
_cell.length_c   1.000
_cell.angle_alpha   90.00
_cell.angle_beta   90.00
_cell.angle_gamma   90.00
#
_symmetry.space_group_name_H-M   'P 1'
#
loop_
_entity.id
_entity.type
_entity.pdbx_description
1 polymer ?
#
loop_
_entity_poly.entity_id
_entity_poly.type
_entity_poly.pdbx_seq_one_letter_code
_entity_poly.pdbx_strand_id
1 'polypeptide(L)' 'MTDNWIAIAMTFIALFLIGGVVSMFKQGLKIGAVICGVLAAGAAVGAVLWW' A
#
# COMPACT_ATOMS: atom_id res chain seq x y z
N MET A 1 -8.18 -16.81 13.94
CA MET A 1 -7.60 -15.59 14.55
C MET A 1 -6.21 -15.27 14.01
N THR A 2 -5.48 -16.25 13.45
CA THR A 2 -4.24 -16.06 12.69
C THR A 2 -4.45 -15.31 11.37
N ASP A 3 -5.60 -15.49 10.72
CA ASP A 3 -5.90 -14.94 9.39
C ASP A 3 -6.08 -13.42 9.40
N ASN A 4 -6.65 -12.88 10.49
CA ASN A 4 -6.82 -11.44 10.67
C ASN A 4 -5.47 -10.70 10.77
N TRP A 5 -4.39 -11.37 11.18
CA TRP A 5 -3.06 -10.76 11.21
C TRP A 5 -2.53 -10.44 9.80
N ILE A 6 -2.90 -11.24 8.80
CA ILE A 6 -2.54 -11.00 7.40
C ILE A 6 -3.28 -9.77 6.89
N ALA A 7 -4.57 -9.66 7.18
CA ALA A 7 -5.38 -8.49 6.82
C ALA A 7 -4.85 -7.19 7.46
N ILE A 8 -4.47 -7.26 8.73
CA ILE A 8 -3.83 -6.15 9.46
C ILE A 8 -2.50 -5.77 8.80
N ALA A 9 -1.62 -6.74 8.53
CA ALA A 9 -0.31 -6.48 7.90
C ALA A 9 -0.46 -5.85 6.51
N MET A 10 -1.38 -6.34 5.68
CA MET A 10 -1.68 -5.78 4.36
C MET A 10 -2.21 -4.34 4.45
N THR A 11 -3.04 -4.04 5.46
CA THR A 11 -3.54 -2.68 5.71
C THR A 11 -2.41 -1.71 6.05
N PHE A 12 -1.45 -2.11 6.90
CA PHE A 12 -0.29 -1.29 7.22
C PHE A 12 0.63 -1.08 5.99
N ILE A 13 0.82 -2.11 5.18
CA ILE A 13 1.59 -2.02 3.94
C ILE A 13 0.93 -1.05 2.97
N ALA A 14 -0.40 -1.09 2.82
CA ALA A 14 -1.13 -0.14 1.98
C ALA A 14 -0.92 1.31 2.44
N LEU A 15 -1.04 1.60 3.74
CA LEU A 15 -0.79 2.93 4.30
C LEU A 15 0.65 3.40 4.10
N PHE A 16 1.63 2.52 4.31
CA PHE A 16 3.03 2.82 4.08
C PHE A 16 3.30 3.17 2.61
N LEU A 17 2.76 2.38 1.69
CA LEU A 17 2.92 2.61 0.25
C LEU A 17 2.26 3.91 -0.20
N ILE A 18 1.09 4.28 0.35
CA ILE A 18 0.47 5.60 0.12
C ILE A 18 1.41 6.73 0.58
N GLY A 19 2.04 6.59 1.75
CA GLY A 19 3.08 7.51 2.20
C GLY A 19 4.26 7.60 1.23
N GLY A 20 4.68 6.45 0.68
CA GLY A 20 5.69 6.34 -0.38
C GLY A 20 5.30 7.10 -1.66
N VAL A 21 4.04 7.00 -2.10
CA VAL A 21 3.51 7.77 -3.24
C VAL A 21 3.67 9.27 -3.00
N VAL A 22 3.22 9.76 -1.85
CA VAL A 22 3.28 11.19 -1.52
C VAL A 22 4.73 11.66 -1.45
N SER A 23 5.62 10.87 -0.85
CA SER A 23 7.05 11.18 -0.76
C SER A 23 7.72 11.25 -2.13
N MET A 24 7.53 10.24 -2.98
CA MET A 24 8.14 10.19 -4.32
C MET A 24 7.57 11.25 -5.25
N PHE A 25 6.27 11.55 -5.12
CA PHE A 25 5.64 12.63 -5.86
C PHE A 25 6.25 13.99 -5.51
N LYS A 26 6.49 14.26 -4.21
CA LYS A 26 7.18 15.47 -3.76
C LYS A 26 8.64 15.56 -4.23
N GLN A 27 9.29 14.43 -4.47
CA GLN A 27 10.67 14.36 -4.99
C GLN A 27 10.75 14.44 -6.52
N GLY A 28 9.63 14.52 -7.24
CA GLY A 28 9.60 14.53 -8.71
C GLY A 28 9.84 13.16 -9.36
N LEU A 29 9.94 12.09 -8.57
CA LEU A 29 10.12 10.70 -9.02
C LEU A 29 8.77 10.11 -9.44
N LYS A 30 8.22 10.61 -10.55
CA LYS A 30 6.86 10.28 -11.02
C LYS A 30 6.65 8.78 -11.26
N ILE A 31 7.64 8.10 -11.85
CA ILE A 31 7.55 6.65 -12.13
C ILE A 31 7.48 5.86 -10.82
N GLY A 32 8.33 6.20 -9.85
CA GLY A 32 8.32 5.56 -8.54
C GLY A 32 7.01 5.79 -7.76
N ALA A 33 6.45 6.99 -7.85
CA ALA A 33 5.15 7.31 -7.27
C ALA A 33 4.01 6.48 -7.89
N VAL A 34 4.02 6.28 -9.22
CA VAL A 34 3.02 5.44 -9.90
C VAL A 34 3.15 3.98 -9.47
N ILE A 35 4.38 3.44 -9.41
CA ILE A 35 4.62 2.05 -8.97
C ILE A 35 4.15 1.86 -7.52
N CYS A 36 4.52 2.77 -6.61
CA CYS A 36 4.03 2.72 -5.22
C CYS A 36 2.51 2.81 -5.14
N GLY A 37 1.86 3.59 -6.01
CA GLY A 37 0.42 3.74 -6.04
C GLY A 37 -0.29 2.46 -6.49
N VAL A 38 0.24 1.78 -7.51
CA VAL A 38 -0.28 0.49 -7.98
C VAL A 38 -0.13 -0.57 -6.88
N LEU A 39 1.03 -0.63 -6.22
CA LEU A 39 1.26 -1.56 -5.12
C LEU A 39 0.36 -1.25 -3.91
N ALA A 40 0.14 0.03 -3.60
CA ALA A 40 -0.76 0.44 -2.52
C ALA A 40 -2.20 -0.02 -2.80
N ALA A 41 -2.68 0.14 -4.04
CA ALA A 41 -4.00 -0.32 -4.43
C ALA A 41 -4.11 -1.85 -4.32
N GLY A 42 -3.10 -2.60 -4.76
CA GLY A 42 -3.05 -4.05 -4.61
C GLY A 42 -3.07 -4.51 -3.15
N ALA A 43 -2.29 -3.86 -2.28
CA ALA A 43 -2.28 -4.16 -0.85
C ALA A 43 -3.61 -3.79 -0.18
N ALA A 44 -4.27 -2.71 -0.58
CA ALA A 44 -5.58 -2.32 -0.07
C ALA A 44 -6.67 -3.33 -0.45
N VAL A 45 -6.70 -3.77 -1.71
CA VAL A 45 -7.62 -4.83 -2.16
C VAL A 45 -7.33 -6.14 -1.45
N GLY A 46 -6.05 -6.51 -1.33
CA GLY A 46 -5.62 -7.71 -0.60
C GLY A 46 -6.02 -7.68 0.87
N ALA A 47 -5.93 -6.52 1.52
CA ALA A 47 -6.41 -6.33 2.88
C ALA A 47 -7.92 -6.60 2.97
N VAL A 48 -8.73 -5.94 2.14
CA VAL A 48 -10.21 -6.08 2.17
C VAL A 48 -10.67 -7.51 1.89
N LEU A 49 -10.04 -8.22 0.96
CA LEU A 49 -10.40 -9.61 0.63
C LEU A 49 -10.05 -10.61 1.74
N TRP A 50 -9.16 -10.25 2.68
CA TRP A 50 -8.70 -11.12 3.77
C TRP A 50 -9.39 -10.86 5.11
N TRP A 51 -10.28 -9.86 5.16
CA TRP A 51 -11.20 -9.60 6.28
C TRP A 51 -12.46 -10.45 6.15
#